data_AF-A0A3C0Q4X8-F1
#
_entry.id   AF-A0A3C0Q4X8-F1
#
_cell.length_a   1.000
_cell.length_b   1.000
_cell.length_c   1.000
_cell.angle_alpha   90.00
_cell.angle_beta   90.00
_cell.angle_gamma   90.00
#
_symmetry.space_group_name_H-M   'P 1'
#
loop_
_entity.id
_entity.type
_entity.pdbx_description
1 polymer ?
#
loop_
_entity_poly.entity_id
_entity_poly.type
_entity_poly.pdbx_seq_one_letter_code
_entity_poly.pdbx_strand_id
1 'polypeptide(L)'
;AASFQETTRVLTEAACQGKSDVLHGLKENVIVGRLIPAGTGAYVSQLKKLAVGRDKIAIAAQQQANAIDSEETAATMAEVANG
;
A
#
# COMPACT_ATOMS: atom_id res chain seq x y z
N ALA A 1 -1.98 -19.00 20.02
CA ALA A 1 -3.02 -18.21 19.31
C ALA A 1 -4.39 -18.56 19.89
N ALA A 2 -5.24 -17.57 20.13
CA ALA A 2 -6.53 -17.75 20.84
C ALA A 2 -7.51 -18.71 20.15
N SER A 3 -7.25 -19.07 18.89
CA SER A 3 -8.12 -19.82 17.99
C SER A 3 -7.93 -21.35 18.01
N PHE A 4 -7.04 -21.90 18.85
CA PHE A 4 -6.89 -23.36 19.00
C PHE A 4 -7.28 -23.80 20.41
N GLN A 5 -6.66 -23.23 21.44
CA GLN A 5 -6.87 -23.56 22.85
C GLN A 5 -6.59 -22.33 23.72
N GLU A 6 -6.98 -22.40 25.00
CA GLU A 6 -6.70 -21.39 26.03
C GLU A 6 -7.15 -19.96 25.64
N THR A 7 -8.27 -19.84 24.90
CA THR A 7 -8.77 -18.58 24.31
C THR A 7 -8.84 -17.44 25.32
N THR A 8 -9.43 -17.66 26.50
CA THR A 8 -9.58 -16.63 27.55
C THR A 8 -8.24 -16.10 28.03
N ARG A 9 -7.29 -17.00 28.32
CA ARG A 9 -5.95 -16.62 28.80
C ARG A 9 -5.21 -15.80 27.74
N VAL A 10 -5.19 -16.28 26.50
CA VAL A 10 -4.48 -15.63 25.40
C VAL A 10 -5.04 -14.24 25.09
N LEU A 11 -6.37 -14.06 25.16
CA LEU A 11 -7.00 -12.75 24.96
C LEU A 11 -6.69 -11.78 26.11
N THR A 12 -6.73 -12.24 27.37
CA THR A 12 -6.40 -11.40 28.53
C THR A 12 -4.94 -10.91 28.46
N GLU A 13 -3.99 -11.81 28.20
CA GLU A 13 -2.57 -11.44 28.08
C GLU A 13 -2.34 -10.44 26.93
N ALA A 14 -3.00 -10.65 25.78
CA ALA A 14 -2.89 -9.75 24.64
C ALA A 14 -3.49 -8.35 24.91
N ALA A 15 -4.66 -8.29 25.57
CA ALA A 15 -5.30 -7.04 25.93
C ALA A 15 -4.49 -6.24 26.97
N CYS A 16 -3.98 -6.90 28.01
CA CYS A 16 -3.15 -6.25 29.03
C CYS A 16 -1.83 -5.71 28.46
N GLN A 17 -1.27 -6.37 27.44
CA GLN A 17 -0.03 -5.96 26.78
C GLN A 17 -0.25 -5.01 25.59
N GLY A 18 -1.50 -4.71 25.22
CA GLY A 18 -1.81 -3.89 24.04
C GLY A 18 -1.30 -4.49 22.73
N LYS A 19 -1.28 -5.82 22.61
CA LYS A 19 -0.75 -6.51 21.42
C LYS A 19 -1.65 -6.27 20.21
N SER A 20 -1.03 -5.99 19.06
CA SER A 20 -1.71 -5.85 17.76
C SER A 20 -1.29 -6.96 16.81
N ASP A 21 -2.25 -7.54 16.10
CA ASP A 21 -2.01 -8.57 15.09
C ASP A 21 -1.93 -7.93 13.69
N VAL A 22 -0.81 -8.15 13.02
CA VAL A 22 -0.55 -7.62 11.67
C VAL A 22 -1.13 -8.48 10.55
N LEU A 23 -1.78 -9.60 10.86
CA LEU A 23 -2.50 -10.48 9.93
C LEU A 23 -1.65 -10.96 8.75
N HIS A 24 -0.39 -11.33 9.01
CA HIS A 24 0.52 -11.83 7.97
C HIS A 24 0.47 -13.35 7.78
N GLY A 25 -0.10 -14.08 8.74
CA GLY A 25 -0.12 -15.54 8.71
C GLY A 25 -1.36 -16.11 8.02
N LEU A 26 -1.32 -17.43 7.82
CA LEU A 26 -2.39 -18.17 7.15
C LEU A 26 -3.68 -18.14 7.98
N LYS A 27 -3.58 -18.52 9.25
CA LYS A 27 -4.74 -18.74 10.11
C LYS A 27 -5.49 -17.45 10.39
N GLU A 28 -4.76 -16.37 10.65
CA GLU A 28 -5.33 -15.06 10.94
C GLU A 28 -6.16 -14.56 9.76
N ASN A 29 -5.62 -14.65 8.53
CA ASN A 29 -6.33 -14.27 7.31
C ASN A 29 -7.59 -15.12 7.07
N VAL A 30 -7.52 -16.42 7.33
CA VAL A 30 -8.69 -17.31 7.25
C VAL A 30 -9.78 -16.88 8.24
N ILE A 31 -9.41 -16.59 9.50
CA ILE A 31 -10.36 -16.19 10.54
C ILE A 31 -11.07 -14.87 10.19
N VAL A 32 -10.35 -13.88 9.64
CA VAL A 32 -10.92 -12.56 9.29
C VAL A 32 -11.54 -12.49 7.88
N GLY A 33 -11.47 -13.57 7.09
CA GLY A 33 -12.04 -13.62 5.74
C GLY A 33 -11.26 -12.88 4.66
N ARG A 34 -9.94 -12.70 4.83
CA ARG A 34 -9.05 -12.12 3.81
C ARG A 34 -8.39 -13.20 2.97
N LEU A 35 -7.87 -12.82 1.79
CA LEU A 35 -7.06 -13.73 0.97
C LEU A 35 -5.83 -14.20 1.76
N ILE A 36 -5.61 -15.51 1.76
CA ILE A 36 -4.48 -16.11 2.46
C ILE A 36 -3.15 -15.77 1.77
N PRO A 37 -2.04 -15.68 2.52
CA PRO A 37 -0.71 -15.40 1.99
C PRO A 37 -0.07 -16.63 1.32
N ALA A 38 -0.86 -17.43 0.61
CA ALA A 38 -0.42 -18.65 -0.08
C ALA A 38 -1.16 -18.84 -1.40
N GLY A 39 -0.57 -19.62 -2.32
CA GLY A 39 -1.15 -19.93 -3.64
C GLY A 39 -1.59 -18.67 -4.39
N THR A 40 -2.83 -18.68 -4.89
CA THR A 40 -3.44 -17.55 -5.62
C THR A 40 -3.48 -16.26 -4.80
N GLY A 41 -3.67 -16.35 -3.47
CA GLY A 41 -3.71 -15.16 -2.62
C GLY A 41 -2.36 -14.44 -2.55
N ALA A 42 -1.26 -15.19 -2.48
CA ALA A 42 0.09 -14.65 -2.57
C ALA A 42 0.37 -14.03 -3.95
N TYR A 43 -0.03 -14.72 -5.02
CA TYR A 43 0.13 -14.25 -6.39
C TYR A 43 -0.59 -12.90 -6.62
N VAL A 44 -1.86 -12.79 -6.22
CA VAL A 44 -2.63 -11.54 -6.32
C VAL A 44 -1.99 -10.43 -5.50
N SER A 45 -1.48 -10.72 -4.30
CA SER A 45 -0.75 -9.74 -3.47
C SER A 45 0.49 -9.22 -4.19
N GLN A 46 1.26 -10.09 -4.83
CA GLN A 46 2.45 -9.70 -5.60
C GLN A 46 2.09 -8.87 -6.83
N LEU A 47 1.04 -9.24 -7.57
CA LEU A 47 0.53 -8.46 -8.69
C LEU A 47 0.11 -7.05 -8.26
N LYS A 48 -0.62 -6.93 -7.14
CA LYS A 48 -1.02 -5.63 -6.59
C LYS A 48 0.19 -4.76 -6.23
N LYS A 49 1.22 -5.34 -5.60
CA LYS A 49 2.46 -4.62 -5.28
C LYS A 49 3.15 -4.09 -6.54
N LEU A 50 3.21 -4.90 -7.59
CA LEU A 50 3.80 -4.52 -8.86
C LEU A 50 3.00 -3.41 -9.56
N ALA A 51 1.66 -3.52 -9.58
CA ALA A 51 0.78 -2.49 -10.14
C ALA A 51 0.98 -1.15 -9.43
N VAL A 52 0.93 -1.13 -8.10
CA VAL A 52 1.18 0.08 -7.29
C VAL A 52 2.57 0.66 -7.55
N GLY A 53 3.59 -0.19 -7.74
CA GLY A 53 4.93 0.25 -8.09
C GLY A 53 4.98 0.97 -9.44
N ARG A 54 4.28 0.44 -10.45
CA ARG A 54 4.18 1.06 -11.78
C ARG A 54 3.41 2.37 -11.73
N ASP A 55 2.28 2.40 -11.02
CA ASP A 55 1.45 3.59 -10.89
C ASP A 55 2.24 4.74 -10.25
N LYS A 56 3.05 4.45 -9.21
CA LYS A 56 3.93 5.45 -8.58
C LYS A 56 4.95 6.05 -9.56
N ILE A 57 5.55 5.22 -10.41
CA ILE A 57 6.51 5.68 -11.42
C ILE A 57 5.82 6.54 -12.47
N ALA A 58 4.64 6.11 -12.95
CA ALA A 58 3.88 6.85 -13.95
C ALA A 58 3.44 8.23 -13.42
N ILE A 59 2.95 8.29 -12.18
CA ILE A 59 2.57 9.55 -11.53
C ILE A 59 3.80 10.47 -11.37
N ALA A 60 4.94 9.94 -10.94
CA ALA A 60 6.16 10.73 -10.78
C ALA A 60 6.67 11.28 -12.12
N ALA A 61 6.65 10.46 -13.18
CA ALA A 61 7.03 10.90 -14.52
C ALA A 61 6.08 11.98 -15.06
N GLN A 62 4.77 11.84 -14.84
CA GLN A 62 3.78 12.82 -15.24
C GLN A 62 3.97 14.16 -14.49
N GLN A 63 4.27 14.11 -13.19
CA GLN A 63 4.54 15.32 -12.41
C GLN A 63 5.78 16.06 -12.92
N GLN A 64 6.83 15.33 -13.31
CA GLN A 64 8.03 15.91 -13.90
C GLN A 64 7.74 16.54 -15.26
N ALA A 65 7.01 15.84 -16.14
CA ALA A 65 6.62 16.38 -17.45
C ALA A 65 5.78 17.66 -17.30
N ASN A 66 4.76 17.64 -16.42
CA ASN A 66 3.93 18.81 -16.16
C ASN A 66 4.72 19.99 -15.55
N ALA A 67 5.73 19.72 -14.73
CA ALA A 67 6.59 20.76 -14.17
C ALA A 67 7.43 21.45 -15.28
N ILE A 68 8.02 20.67 -16.19
CA ILE A 68 8.79 21.19 -17.32
C ILE A 68 7.89 21.99 -18.27
N ASP A 69 6.72 21.47 -18.64
CA ASP A 69 5.75 22.16 -19.50
C ASP A 69 5.29 23.50 -18.88
N SER A 70 5.14 23.55 -17.56
CA SER A 70 4.76 24.79 -16.86
C SER A 70 5.87 25.84 -16.84
N GLU A 71 7.13 25.42 -16.73
CA GLU A 71 8.29 26.32 -16.79
C GLU A 71 8.52 26.84 -18.22
N GLU A 72 8.33 26.01 -19.23
CA GLU A 72 8.46 26.38 -20.65
C GLU A 72 7.32 27.32 -21.11
N THR A 73 6.09 27.09 -20.64
CA THR A 73 4.95 28.00 -20.88
C THR A 73 5.16 29.35 -20.19
N ALA A 74 5.72 29.37 -18.98
CA ALA A 74 6.00 30.62 -18.27
C ALA A 74 7.12 31.45 -18.95
N ALA A 75 8.16 30.78 -19.47
CA ALA A 75 9.26 31.43 -20.19
C ALA A 75 8.79 32.05 -21.52
N THR A 76 7.99 31.31 -22.29
CA THR A 76 7.45 31.80 -23.57
C THR A 76 6.46 32.96 -23.40
N MET A 77 5.64 32.97 -22.35
CA MET A 77 4.75 34.11 -22.06
C MET A 77 5.50 35.37 -21.61
N ALA A 78 6.61 35.22 -20.89
CA ALA A 78 7.45 36.35 -20.49
C ALA A 78 8.20 36.97 -21.69
N GLU A 79 8.62 36.15 -22.66
CA GLU A 79 9.23 36.60 -23.91
C GLU A 79 8.24 37.43 -24.76
N VAL A 80 7.00 36.96 -24.90
CA VAL A 80 5.94 37.64 -25.69
C VAL A 80 5.46 38.94 -25.04
N ALA A 81 5.53 39.06 -23.71
CA ALA A 81 5.14 40.29 -23.01
C ALA A 81 6.18 41.42 -23.08
N ASN A 82 7.43 41.13 -23.47
CA ASN A 82 8.53 42.08 -23.55
C ASN A 82 8.84 42.57 -24.99
N GLY A 83 8.04 42.16 -25.99
CA GLY A 83 8.11 42.65 -27.38
C GLY A 83 6.89 43.48 -27.75
#